data_AF-A0A849Q615-F1
#
_entry.id   AF-A0A849Q615-F1
#
_cell.length_a   1.000
_cell.length_b   1.000
_cell.length_c   1.000
_cell.angle_alpha   90.00
_cell.angle_beta   90.00
_cell.angle_gamma   90.00
#
_symmetry.space_group_name_H-M   'P 1'
#
loop_
_entity.id
_entity.type
_entity.pdbx_description
1 polymer ?
#
loop_
_entity_poly.entity_id
_entity_poly.type
_entity_poly.pdbx_seq_one_letter_code
_entity_poly.pdbx_strand_id
1 'polypeptide(L)'
;MGASAILENTDEFRWDIFVNVICDGLQLSDGMIKRSQELFKMKNISVYMISPEDIFVFKSITSRERDREDMHTLFIKGLDFDIIKEEIIWQSENKLTDFAWIAYVFDGLEEFVDKYGISHPILDDLHDIAYEDMLTTMIKDILKSKPLKIEDISHGFELEDVKATLKSLIEQGLVVQNKHGDFSLIQMEN
;
A
#
# COMPACT_ATOMS: atom_id res chain seq x y z
N MET A 1 -8.14 -13.30 -1.35
CA MET A 1 -8.41 -12.47 -0.16
C MET A 1 -7.70 -12.98 1.09
N GLY A 2 -7.28 -14.25 1.21
CA GLY A 2 -6.35 -14.63 2.30
C GLY A 2 -6.97 -14.76 3.70
N ALA A 3 -8.31 -14.87 3.80
CA ALA A 3 -8.97 -15.04 5.10
C ALA A 3 -8.56 -16.36 5.76
N SER A 4 -8.22 -16.32 7.05
CA SER A 4 -7.90 -17.48 7.87
C SER A 4 -9.14 -18.32 8.19
N ALA A 5 -10.30 -17.68 8.29
CA ALA A 5 -11.59 -18.35 8.40
C ALA A 5 -12.70 -17.47 7.80
N ILE A 6 -13.73 -18.11 7.27
CA ILE A 6 -14.97 -17.46 6.84
C ILE A 6 -16.09 -18.08 7.66
N LEU A 7 -16.80 -17.24 8.42
CA LEU A 7 -17.94 -17.65 9.23
C LEU A 7 -19.21 -17.05 8.67
N GLU A 8 -20.32 -17.77 8.75
CA GLU A 8 -21.63 -17.27 8.32
C GLU A 8 -22.69 -17.70 9.34
N ASN A 9 -23.62 -16.80 9.68
CA ASN A 9 -24.74 -17.15 10.55
C ASN A 9 -25.98 -17.55 9.74
N THR A 10 -27.06 -17.92 10.44
CA THR A 10 -28.33 -18.31 9.82
C THR A 10 -29.06 -17.17 9.10
N ASP A 11 -28.64 -15.92 9.34
CA ASP A 11 -29.19 -14.73 8.69
C ASP A 11 -28.36 -14.34 7.44
N GLU A 12 -27.49 -15.24 6.97
CA GLU A 12 -26.58 -15.04 5.83
C GLU A 12 -25.57 -13.89 6.05
N PHE A 13 -25.33 -13.50 7.30
CA PHE A 13 -24.29 -12.54 7.64
C PHE A 13 -22.93 -13.25 7.71
N ARG A 14 -21.98 -12.76 6.91
CA ARG A 14 -20.65 -13.34 6.75
C ARG A 14 -19.57 -12.51 7.44
N TRP A 15 -18.67 -13.19 8.16
CA TRP A 15 -17.44 -12.63 8.71
C TRP A 15 -16.23 -13.27 8.03
N ASP A 16 -15.36 -12.43 7.49
CA ASP A 16 -14.03 -12.84 7.04
C ASP A 16 -13.02 -12.53 8.15
N ILE A 17 -12.37 -13.56 8.67
CA ILE A 17 -11.40 -13.47 9.76
C ILE A 17 -9.99 -13.49 9.18
N PHE A 18 -9.21 -12.49 9.53
CA PHE A 18 -7.80 -12.35 9.19
C PHE A 18 -6.96 -12.39 10.45
N VAL A 19 -5.76 -12.97 10.36
CA VAL A 19 -4.79 -12.99 11.47
C VAL A 19 -3.55 -12.23 11.02
N ASN A 20 -3.30 -11.08 11.65
CA ASN A 20 -2.20 -10.15 11.42
C ASN A 20 -2.13 -9.48 10.04
N VAL A 21 -2.43 -10.21 8.95
CA VAL A 21 -2.37 -9.72 7.57
C VAL A 21 -3.74 -9.82 6.92
N ILE A 22 -4.18 -8.72 6.31
CA ILE A 22 -5.43 -8.60 5.57
C ILE A 22 -5.11 -8.53 4.09
N CYS A 23 -5.88 -9.27 3.28
CA CYS A 23 -5.74 -9.31 1.82
C CYS A 23 -4.32 -9.66 1.33
N ASP A 24 -3.61 -10.49 2.09
CA ASP A 24 -2.22 -10.91 1.82
C ASP A 24 -1.21 -9.75 1.73
N GLY A 25 -1.59 -8.52 2.12
CA GLY A 25 -0.78 -7.31 1.97
C GLY A 25 -0.65 -6.46 3.23
N LEU A 26 -1.76 -5.86 3.65
CA LEU A 26 -1.77 -4.89 4.75
C LEU A 26 -1.73 -5.58 6.12
N GLN A 27 -0.94 -5.05 7.03
CA GLN A 27 -0.79 -5.60 8.37
C GLN A 27 -1.58 -4.79 9.39
N LEU A 28 -2.00 -5.44 10.47
CA LEU A 28 -2.47 -4.72 11.65
C LEU A 28 -1.26 -4.10 12.38
N SER A 29 -0.94 -2.85 12.06
CA SER A 29 0.21 -2.14 12.62
C SER A 29 -0.01 -1.71 14.07
N ASP A 30 1.08 -1.43 14.79
CA ASP A 30 1.00 -0.80 16.12
C ASP A 30 0.32 0.59 16.07
N GLY A 31 0.44 1.29 14.93
CA GLY A 31 -0.25 2.56 14.68
C GLY A 31 -1.76 2.36 14.66
N MET A 32 -2.24 1.41 13.86
CA MET A 32 -3.67 1.04 13.79
C MET A 32 -4.21 0.62 15.16
N ILE A 33 -3.46 -0.21 15.90
CA ILE A 33 -3.87 -0.67 17.24
C ILE A 33 -4.02 0.52 18.19
N LYS A 34 -3.07 1.45 18.21
CA LYS A 34 -3.10 2.64 19.09
C LYS A 34 -4.27 3.56 18.79
N ARG A 35 -4.68 3.68 17.52
CA ARG A 35 -5.80 4.54 17.08
C ARG A 35 -7.16 3.83 17.16
N SER A 36 -7.17 2.51 17.35
CA SER A 36 -8.41 1.74 17.42
C SER A 36 -9.27 2.09 18.64
N GLN A 37 -10.58 1.99 18.49
CA GLN A 37 -11.57 2.28 19.53
C GLN A 37 -12.26 0.99 19.98
N GLU A 38 -12.32 0.73 21.29
CA GLU A 38 -13.07 -0.41 21.83
C GLU A 38 -14.56 -0.20 21.54
N LEU A 39 -15.18 -1.12 20.79
CA LEU A 39 -16.62 -1.15 20.58
C LEU A 39 -17.32 -1.83 21.75
N PHE A 40 -16.83 -3.01 22.12
CA PHE A 40 -17.35 -3.76 23.24
C PHE A 40 -16.36 -4.82 23.71
N LYS A 41 -16.54 -5.23 24.97
CA LYS A 41 -15.75 -6.26 25.62
C LYS A 41 -16.66 -7.34 26.19
N MET A 42 -16.37 -8.57 25.80
CA MET A 42 -16.97 -9.79 26.32
C MET A 42 -15.95 -10.54 27.18
N LYS A 43 -16.37 -11.68 27.77
CA LYS A 43 -15.52 -12.48 28.66
C LYS A 43 -14.20 -12.91 28.02
N ASN A 44 -14.24 -13.32 26.75
CA ASN A 44 -13.11 -13.92 26.04
C ASN A 44 -12.69 -13.14 24.78
N ILE A 45 -13.41 -12.07 24.43
CA ILE A 45 -13.21 -11.32 23.19
C ILE A 45 -13.39 -9.84 23.49
N SER A 46 -12.42 -9.03 23.10
CA SER A 46 -12.61 -7.58 22.96
C SER A 46 -12.67 -7.25 21.48
N VAL A 47 -13.63 -6.42 21.09
CA VAL A 47 -13.80 -5.97 19.71
C VAL A 47 -13.45 -4.51 19.63
N TYR A 48 -12.51 -4.21 18.74
CA TYR A 48 -12.05 -2.86 18.44
C TYR A 48 -12.36 -2.52 16.99
N MET A 49 -12.61 -1.25 16.73
CA MET A 49 -12.74 -0.68 15.40
C MET A 49 -11.49 0.14 15.10
N ILE A 50 -10.84 -0.15 13.98
CA ILE A 50 -9.74 0.67 13.45
C ILE A 50 -10.23 2.07 13.06
N SER A 51 -9.31 3.01 12.90
CA SER A 51 -9.69 4.40 12.63
C SER A 51 -10.27 4.58 11.22
N PRO A 52 -11.06 5.64 10.96
CA PRO A 52 -11.53 6.00 9.62
C PRO A 52 -10.42 6.08 8.57
N GLU A 53 -9.25 6.59 8.95
CA GLU A 53 -8.04 6.69 8.13
C GLU A 53 -7.52 5.30 7.73
N ASP A 54 -7.43 4.40 8.69
CA ASP A 54 -7.00 3.01 8.46
C ASP A 54 -8.01 2.28 7.54
N ILE A 55 -9.31 2.52 7.73
CA ILE A 55 -10.36 1.98 6.86
C ILE A 55 -10.19 2.50 5.43
N PHE A 56 -9.86 3.78 5.25
CA PHE A 56 -9.61 4.35 3.93
C PHE A 56 -8.46 3.64 3.21
N VAL A 57 -7.36 3.35 3.92
CA VAL A 57 -6.23 2.55 3.39
C VAL A 57 -6.65 1.12 3.04
N PHE A 58 -7.44 0.45 3.87
CA PHE A 58 -7.93 -0.89 3.53
C PHE A 58 -8.84 -0.90 2.30
N LYS A 59 -9.61 0.17 2.10
CA LYS A 59 -10.54 0.29 0.97
C LYS A 59 -9.82 0.63 -0.32
N SER A 60 -8.67 1.31 -0.28
CA SER A 60 -7.90 1.61 -1.49
C SER A 60 -7.36 0.33 -2.14
N ILE A 61 -6.94 -0.67 -1.35
CA ILE A 61 -6.36 -1.92 -1.90
C ILE A 61 -7.36 -2.92 -2.48
N THR A 62 -8.67 -2.66 -2.40
CA THR A 62 -9.71 -3.56 -2.92
C THR A 62 -10.32 -2.99 -4.20
N SER A 63 -10.91 -3.87 -5.02
CA SER A 63 -11.51 -3.51 -6.32
C SER A 63 -13.04 -3.52 -6.33
N ARG A 64 -13.70 -3.53 -5.16
CA ARG A 64 -15.17 -3.57 -5.11
C ARG A 64 -15.72 -2.16 -5.24
N GLU A 65 -16.74 -2.01 -6.08
CA GLU A 65 -17.36 -0.70 -6.33
C GLU A 65 -17.81 0.03 -5.04
N ARG A 66 -18.40 -0.72 -4.09
CA ARG A 66 -18.82 -0.20 -2.79
C ARG A 66 -17.67 0.32 -1.94
N ASP A 67 -16.45 -0.17 -2.13
CA ASP A 67 -15.30 0.29 -1.37
C ASP A 67 -14.93 1.73 -1.76
N ARG A 68 -15.13 2.14 -3.01
CA ARG A 68 -14.97 3.53 -3.46
C ARG A 68 -16.06 4.45 -2.88
N GLU A 69 -17.29 3.95 -2.71
CA GLU A 69 -18.37 4.69 -2.03
C GLU A 69 -18.06 4.93 -0.55
N ASP A 70 -17.51 3.92 0.12
CA ASP A 70 -17.03 4.04 1.49
C ASP A 70 -15.89 5.07 1.58
N MET A 71 -14.89 5.01 0.69
CA MET A 71 -13.81 5.99 0.60
C MET A 71 -14.33 7.43 0.43
N HIS A 72 -15.31 7.63 -0.46
CA HIS A 72 -15.93 8.94 -0.67
C HIS A 72 -16.65 9.46 0.58
N THR A 73 -17.37 8.58 1.26
CA THR A 73 -18.07 8.91 2.50
C THR A 73 -17.09 9.29 3.61
N LEU A 74 -15.97 8.57 3.72
CA LEU A 74 -14.90 8.87 4.67
C LEU A 74 -14.23 10.21 4.34
N PHE A 75 -13.87 10.42 3.06
CA PHE A 75 -13.26 11.65 2.57
C PHE A 75 -14.10 12.90 2.92
N ILE A 76 -15.40 12.88 2.62
CA ILE A 76 -16.31 14.03 2.91
C ILE A 76 -16.45 14.29 4.41
N LYS A 77 -16.40 13.25 5.24
CA LYS A 77 -16.51 13.40 6.71
C LYS A 77 -15.26 14.01 7.35
N GLY A 78 -14.17 14.11 6.59
CA GLY A 78 -12.88 14.58 7.06
C GLY A 78 -12.03 13.41 7.55
N LEU A 79 -10.85 13.28 6.94
CA LEU A 79 -9.81 12.34 7.33
C LEU A 79 -8.57 13.13 7.71
N ASP A 80 -7.80 12.59 8.64
CA ASP A 80 -6.43 13.04 8.86
C ASP A 80 -5.50 12.30 7.87
N PHE A 81 -5.10 13.01 6.81
CA PHE A 81 -4.28 12.42 5.76
C PHE A 81 -2.81 12.26 6.15
N ASP A 82 -2.34 12.95 7.19
CA ASP A 82 -0.99 12.70 7.71
C ASP A 82 -0.93 11.29 8.30
N ILE A 83 -1.99 10.85 9.00
CA ILE A 83 -2.11 9.47 9.49
C ILE A 83 -2.12 8.47 8.33
N ILE A 84 -2.86 8.74 7.25
CA ILE A 84 -2.91 7.87 6.07
C ILE A 84 -1.53 7.74 5.43
N LYS A 85 -0.83 8.86 5.26
CA LYS A 85 0.52 8.93 4.70
C LYS A 85 1.52 8.16 5.56
N GLU A 86 1.51 8.40 6.86
CA GLU A 86 2.38 7.69 7.82
C GLU A 86 2.13 6.18 7.78
N GLU A 87 0.87 5.76 7.71
CA GLU A 87 0.51 4.34 7.66
C GLU A 87 0.97 3.70 6.34
N ILE A 88 0.79 4.36 5.20
CA ILE A 88 1.26 3.85 3.90
C ILE A 88 2.78 3.64 3.92
N ILE A 89 3.53 4.64 4.38
CA ILE A 89 4.99 4.56 4.47
C ILE A 89 5.40 3.40 5.41
N TRP A 90 4.78 3.31 6.58
CA TRP A 90 5.09 2.27 7.55
C TRP A 90 4.84 0.86 6.98
N GLN A 91 3.70 0.65 6.31
CA GLN A 91 3.37 -0.63 5.68
C GLN A 91 4.38 -0.98 4.57
N SER A 92 4.90 0.03 3.86
CA SER A 92 5.89 -0.17 2.80
C SER A 92 7.27 -0.53 3.33
N GLU A 93 7.66 0.04 4.48
CA GLU A 93 8.92 -0.28 5.13
C GLU A 93 8.90 -1.62 5.88
N ASN A 94 7.73 -2.08 6.31
CA ASN A 94 7.58 -3.25 7.18
C ASN A 94 6.89 -4.44 6.49
N LYS A 95 6.90 -4.53 5.16
CA LYS A 95 6.21 -5.58 4.37
C LYS A 95 6.50 -6.99 4.92
N LEU A 96 5.45 -7.74 5.28
CA LEU A 96 5.55 -9.16 5.67
C LEU A 96 5.40 -10.12 4.49
N THR A 97 4.94 -9.62 3.34
CA THR A 97 4.69 -10.42 2.14
C THR A 97 5.25 -9.68 0.92
N ASP A 98 5.54 -10.44 -0.14
CA ASP A 98 5.91 -9.88 -1.45
C ASP A 98 4.68 -9.39 -2.25
N PHE A 99 3.51 -9.28 -1.61
CA PHE A 99 2.31 -8.81 -2.29
C PHE A 99 2.45 -7.32 -2.62
N ALA A 100 2.19 -6.97 -3.88
CA ALA A 100 2.34 -5.62 -4.40
C ALA A 100 1.17 -4.69 -3.97
N TRP A 101 0.84 -4.65 -2.68
CA TRP A 101 -0.30 -3.92 -2.13
C TRP A 101 -0.29 -2.43 -2.51
N ILE A 102 0.89 -1.82 -2.61
CA ILE A 102 1.02 -0.39 -2.95
C ILE A 102 0.53 -0.07 -4.36
N ALA A 103 0.67 -1.00 -5.31
CA ALA A 103 0.11 -0.85 -6.65
C ALA A 103 -1.43 -0.81 -6.60
N TYR A 104 -2.04 -1.62 -5.72
CA TYR A 104 -3.49 -1.57 -5.50
C TYR A 104 -3.93 -0.27 -4.82
N VAL A 105 -3.12 0.31 -3.93
CA VAL A 105 -3.40 1.65 -3.38
C VAL A 105 -3.40 2.69 -4.48
N PHE A 106 -2.38 2.68 -5.34
CA PHE A 106 -2.26 3.58 -6.49
C PHE A 106 -3.50 3.49 -7.39
N ASP A 107 -3.81 2.28 -7.88
CA ASP A 107 -4.99 2.03 -8.73
C ASP A 107 -6.28 2.45 -8.03
N GLY A 108 -6.41 2.17 -6.73
CA GLY A 108 -7.60 2.49 -5.98
C GLY A 108 -7.79 3.98 -5.69
N LEU A 109 -6.70 4.75 -5.59
CA LEU A 109 -6.73 6.20 -5.53
C LEU A 109 -7.12 6.81 -6.89
N GLU A 110 -6.57 6.29 -7.99
CA GLU A 110 -6.96 6.73 -9.35
C GLU A 110 -8.45 6.50 -9.60
N GLU A 111 -8.93 5.28 -9.36
CA GLU A 111 -10.34 4.95 -9.51
C GLU A 111 -11.24 5.82 -8.62
N PHE A 112 -10.78 6.14 -7.40
CA PHE A 112 -11.51 6.99 -6.47
C PHE A 112 -11.61 8.44 -6.99
N VAL A 113 -10.48 9.02 -7.40
CA VAL A 113 -10.38 10.37 -7.97
C VAL A 113 -11.25 10.50 -9.23
N ASP A 114 -11.12 9.55 -10.15
CA ASP A 114 -11.85 9.55 -11.42
C ASP A 114 -13.35 9.38 -11.20
N LYS A 115 -13.76 8.42 -10.36
CA LYS A 115 -15.18 8.13 -10.13
C LYS A 115 -15.94 9.32 -9.56
N TYR A 116 -15.33 10.08 -8.67
CA TYR A 116 -15.98 11.20 -7.98
C TYR A 116 -15.57 12.58 -8.50
N GLY A 117 -14.68 12.64 -9.50
CA GLY A 117 -14.20 13.90 -10.07
C GLY A 117 -13.53 14.79 -9.03
N ILE A 118 -12.77 14.20 -8.10
CA ILE A 118 -12.13 14.92 -7.00
C ILE A 118 -10.78 15.44 -7.47
N SER A 119 -10.56 16.75 -7.38
CA SER A 119 -9.23 17.35 -7.50
C SER A 119 -8.88 17.96 -6.15
N HIS A 120 -7.93 17.34 -5.45
CA HIS A 120 -7.51 17.79 -4.13
C HIS A 120 -6.02 17.53 -3.93
N PRO A 121 -5.20 18.55 -3.56
CA PRO A 121 -3.75 18.40 -3.44
C PRO A 121 -3.31 17.23 -2.56
N ILE A 122 -4.07 16.95 -1.50
CA ILE A 122 -3.76 15.85 -0.58
C ILE A 122 -3.89 14.45 -1.22
N LEU A 123 -4.75 14.31 -2.24
CA LEU A 123 -4.88 13.07 -2.98
C LEU A 123 -3.77 12.95 -4.02
N ASP A 124 -3.37 14.09 -4.61
CA ASP A 124 -2.19 14.16 -5.47
C ASP A 124 -0.93 13.73 -4.68
N ASP A 125 -0.74 14.26 -3.47
CA ASP A 125 0.37 13.88 -2.57
C ASP A 125 0.36 12.38 -2.23
N LEU A 126 -0.81 11.78 -1.98
CA LEU A 126 -0.92 10.34 -1.69
C LEU A 126 -0.66 9.49 -2.93
N HIS A 127 -1.11 9.94 -4.09
CA HIS A 127 -0.89 9.29 -5.37
C HIS A 127 0.60 9.28 -5.73
N ASP A 128 1.28 10.42 -5.56
CA ASP A 128 2.73 10.55 -5.75
C ASP A 128 3.50 9.59 -4.84
N ILE A 129 3.14 9.49 -3.56
CA ILE A 129 3.79 8.57 -2.61
C ILE A 129 3.58 7.11 -3.03
N ALA A 130 2.35 6.74 -3.41
CA ALA A 130 2.06 5.39 -3.85
C ALA A 130 2.80 5.04 -5.15
N TYR A 131 2.88 5.99 -6.08
CA TYR A 131 3.63 5.85 -7.33
C TYR A 131 5.12 5.66 -7.08
N GLU A 132 5.74 6.53 -6.27
CA GLU A 132 7.16 6.47 -5.95
C GLU A 132 7.56 5.16 -5.26
N ASP A 133 6.77 4.68 -4.28
CA ASP A 133 7.04 3.41 -3.61
C ASP A 133 6.78 2.20 -4.51
N MET A 134 5.74 2.25 -5.35
CA MET A 134 5.49 1.24 -6.37
C MET A 134 6.67 1.12 -7.33
N LEU A 135 7.10 2.24 -7.94
CA LEU A 135 8.20 2.27 -8.89
C LEU A 135 9.50 1.79 -8.23
N THR A 136 9.77 2.25 -7.00
CA THR A 136 10.93 1.81 -6.22
C THR A 136 10.91 0.29 -5.98
N THR A 137 9.77 -0.25 -5.59
CA THR A 137 9.59 -1.69 -5.34
C THR A 137 9.79 -2.50 -6.63
N MET A 138 9.15 -2.09 -7.73
CA MET A 138 9.26 -2.78 -9.01
C MET A 138 10.69 -2.76 -9.57
N ILE A 139 11.40 -1.64 -9.48
CA ILE A 139 12.80 -1.56 -9.90
C ILE A 139 13.66 -2.51 -9.06
N LYS A 140 13.49 -2.53 -7.73
CA LYS A 140 14.21 -3.47 -6.85
C LYS A 140 13.92 -4.92 -7.25
N ASP A 141 12.67 -5.27 -7.50
CA ASP A 141 12.27 -6.64 -7.86
C ASP A 141 12.81 -7.09 -9.23
N ILE A 142 12.78 -6.20 -10.23
CA ILE A 142 13.38 -6.44 -11.54
C ILE A 142 14.90 -6.70 -11.40
N LEU A 143 15.57 -5.88 -10.58
CA LEU A 143 17.02 -5.98 -10.35
C LEU A 143 17.45 -7.14 -9.44
N LYS A 144 16.54 -7.72 -8.63
CA LYS A 144 16.79 -8.97 -7.89
C LYS A 144 17.14 -10.12 -8.83
N SER A 145 16.56 -10.13 -10.04
CA SER A 145 16.71 -11.24 -10.98
C SER A 145 18.04 -11.21 -11.72
N LYS A 146 18.44 -10.05 -12.24
CA LYS A 146 19.69 -9.86 -12.99
C LYS A 146 20.03 -8.37 -13.16
N PRO A 147 21.30 -8.05 -13.43
CA PRO A 147 21.68 -6.70 -13.86
C PRO A 147 21.00 -6.32 -15.17
N LEU A 148 20.54 -5.07 -15.27
CA LEU A 148 19.79 -4.57 -16.43
C LEU A 148 20.17 -3.15 -16.80
N LYS A 149 19.98 -2.79 -18.07
CA LYS A 149 20.14 -1.41 -18.52
C LYS A 149 18.89 -0.60 -18.26
N ILE A 150 19.03 0.72 -18.27
CA ILE A 150 17.91 1.61 -18.02
C ILE A 150 16.77 1.43 -19.02
N GLU A 151 17.07 1.12 -20.29
CA GLU A 151 16.05 0.92 -21.32
C GLU A 151 15.18 -0.32 -21.04
N ASP A 152 15.77 -1.35 -20.43
CA ASP A 152 15.04 -2.56 -20.03
C ASP A 152 14.23 -2.33 -18.75
N ILE A 153 14.77 -1.53 -17.81
CA ILE A 153 14.09 -1.19 -16.55
C ILE A 153 12.90 -0.26 -16.80
N SER A 154 13.02 0.68 -17.74
CA SER A 154 11.97 1.65 -18.05
C SER A 154 10.82 1.10 -18.89
N HIS A 155 10.77 -0.22 -19.14
CA HIS A 155 9.69 -0.79 -19.92
C HIS A 155 8.37 -0.74 -19.14
N GLY A 156 7.48 0.19 -19.53
CA GLY A 156 6.18 0.41 -18.86
C GLY A 156 6.17 1.59 -17.87
N PHE A 157 7.26 2.36 -17.78
CA PHE A 157 7.37 3.53 -16.92
C PHE A 157 7.98 4.71 -17.67
N GLU A 158 7.73 5.93 -17.18
CA GLU A 158 8.38 7.12 -17.70
C GLU A 158 9.89 7.08 -17.39
N LEU A 159 10.70 7.37 -18.41
CA LEU A 159 12.16 7.24 -18.32
C LEU A 159 12.76 8.18 -17.27
N GLU A 160 12.20 9.38 -17.10
CA GLU A 160 12.70 10.35 -16.13
C GLU A 160 12.42 9.91 -14.69
N ASP A 161 11.28 9.28 -14.42
CA ASP A 161 10.95 8.75 -13.10
C ASP A 161 11.88 7.59 -12.74
N VAL A 162 12.11 6.67 -13.69
CA VAL A 162 13.08 5.57 -13.53
C VAL A 162 14.48 6.10 -13.24
N LYS A 163 14.92 7.15 -13.94
CA LYS A 163 16.23 7.79 -13.67
C LYS A 163 16.27 8.38 -12.27
N ALA A 164 15.22 9.10 -11.85
CA ALA A 164 15.15 9.72 -10.54
C ALA A 164 15.19 8.67 -9.42
N THR A 165 14.42 7.60 -9.56
CA THR A 165 14.40 6.48 -8.60
C THR A 165 15.73 5.76 -8.56
N LEU A 166 16.34 5.41 -9.71
CA LEU A 166 17.66 4.77 -9.74
C LEU A 166 18.75 5.63 -9.11
N LYS A 167 18.71 6.96 -9.33
CA LYS A 167 19.62 7.90 -8.69
C LYS A 167 19.46 7.88 -7.18
N SER A 168 18.23 7.95 -6.67
CA SER A 168 17.93 7.86 -5.23
C SER A 168 18.43 6.53 -4.64
N LEU A 169 18.20 5.41 -5.32
CA LEU A 169 18.67 4.09 -4.89
C LEU A 169 20.20 3.96 -4.89
N ILE A 170 20.89 4.62 -5.81
CA ILE A 170 22.37 4.70 -5.80
C ILE A 170 22.86 5.54 -4.62
N GLU A 171 22.24 6.69 -4.36
CA GLU A 171 22.57 7.56 -3.23
C GLU A 171 22.35 6.87 -1.87
N GLN A 172 21.32 6.01 -1.78
CA GLN A 172 21.05 5.16 -0.62
C GLN A 172 21.98 3.94 -0.52
N GLY A 173 22.81 3.68 -1.53
CA GLY A 173 23.70 2.51 -1.57
C GLY A 173 22.95 1.19 -1.73
N LEU A 174 21.76 1.20 -2.34
CA LEU A 174 20.96 -0.01 -2.61
C LEU A 174 21.21 -0.57 -4.01
N VAL A 175 21.59 0.30 -4.96
CA VAL A 175 21.85 -0.04 -6.36
C VAL A 175 23.23 0.48 -6.76
N VAL A 176 23.91 -0.25 -7.65
CA VAL A 176 25.15 0.20 -8.29
C VAL A 176 25.03 0.15 -9.79
N GLN A 177 25.63 1.12 -10.47
CA GLN A 177 25.81 1.10 -11.92
C GLN A 177 27.22 0.63 -12.26
N ASN A 178 27.33 -0.40 -13.10
CA ASN A 178 28.62 -0.91 -13.57
C ASN A 178 29.19 -0.05 -14.72
N LYS A 179 30.43 -0.33 -15.14
CA LYS A 179 31.11 0.39 -16.25
C LYS A 179 30.43 0.21 -17.62
N HIS A 180 29.57 -0.80 -17.76
CA HIS A 180 28.81 -1.09 -18.98
C HIS A 180 27.44 -0.42 -19.00
N GLY A 181 27.07 0.29 -17.93
CA GLY A 181 25.81 1.00 -17.78
C GLY A 181 24.68 0.17 -17.16
N ASP A 182 24.94 -1.09 -16.79
CA ASP A 182 23.94 -1.94 -16.15
C ASP A 182 23.83 -1.63 -14.65
N PHE A 183 22.60 -1.62 -14.16
CA PHE A 183 22.25 -1.44 -12.76
C PHE A 183 22.09 -2.82 -12.10
N SER A 184 22.57 -2.94 -10.86
CA SER A 184 22.45 -4.15 -10.04
C SER A 184 22.03 -3.79 -8.62
N LEU A 185 21.15 -4.59 -8.03
CA LEU A 185 20.84 -4.49 -6.60
C LEU A 185 22.05 -4.97 -5.78
N ILE A 186 22.44 -4.22 -4.75
CA ILE A 186 23.45 -4.66 -3.79
C ILE A 186 22.79 -5.69 -2.87
N GLN A 187 23.30 -6.93 -2.85
CA GLN A 187 22.85 -7.92 -1.87
C GLN A 187 23.26 -7.43 -0.47
N MET A 188 22.27 -7.08 0.35
CA MET A 188 22.50 -6.91 1.78
C MET A 188 22.77 -8.31 2.36
N GLU A 189 23.99 -8.55 2.83
CA GLU A 189 24.28 -9.72 3.67
C GLU A 189 23.42 -9.59 4.95
N ASN A 190 22.54 -10.56 5.16
CA ASN A 190 21.83 -10.75 6.43
C ASN A 190 22.79 -11.22 7.53
#